data_AF-A0A353JBA8-F1
#
_entry.id   AF-A0A353JBA8-F1
#
_cell.length_a   1.000
_cell.length_b   1.000
_cell.length_c   1.000
_cell.angle_alpha   90.00
_cell.angle_beta   90.00
_cell.angle_gamma   90.00
#
_symmetry.space_group_name_H-M   'P 1'
#
loop_
_entity.id
_entity.type
_entity.pdbx_description
1 polymer ?
#
loop_
_entity_poly.entity_id
_entity_poly.type
_entity_poly.pdbx_seq_one_letter_code
_entity_poly.pdbx_strand_id
1 'polypeptide(L)'
;MSHPFKHFILITKHRHRVIKNASHMGIFFHALKHDLTKYGFTEFFTSSKYYIGDHSPVYEERLSNNYFSKVCQHHTKRNKHHWEYWTDFFAGRI
;
A
#
# COMPACT_ATOMS: atom_id res chain seq x y z
N MET A 1 -15.56 -13.65 -2.74
CA MET A 1 -16.39 -12.79 -1.86
C MET A 1 -15.49 -11.73 -1.26
N SER A 2 -15.97 -10.51 -0.99
CA SER A 2 -15.14 -9.45 -0.39
C SER A 2 -14.93 -9.69 1.11
N HIS A 3 -13.74 -9.35 1.62
CA HIS A 3 -13.35 -9.51 3.03
C HIS A 3 -12.86 -8.19 3.65
N PRO A 4 -13.74 -7.19 3.82
CA PRO A 4 -13.36 -5.85 4.27
C PRO A 4 -12.77 -5.83 5.69
N PHE A 5 -13.35 -6.57 6.63
CA PHE A 5 -12.87 -6.61 8.01
C PHE A 5 -11.49 -7.26 8.13
N LYS A 6 -11.27 -8.39 7.45
CA LYS A 6 -9.95 -9.06 7.44
C LYS A 6 -8.90 -8.18 6.79
N HIS A 7 -9.25 -7.52 5.68
CA HIS A 7 -8.37 -6.58 5.01
C HIS A 7 -8.01 -5.38 5.90
N PHE A 8 -9.00 -4.77 6.56
CA PHE A 8 -8.79 -3.67 7.50
C PHE A 8 -7.82 -4.03 8.62
N ILE A 9 -8.05 -5.16 9.29
CA ILE A 9 -7.17 -5.65 10.38
C ILE A 9 -5.74 -5.84 9.86
N LEU A 10 -5.57 -6.40 8.66
CA LEU A 10 -4.25 -6.64 8.07
C LEU A 10 -3.50 -5.33 7.81
N ILE A 11 -4.13 -4.36 7.11
CA ILE A 11 -3.46 -3.08 6.77
C ILE A 11 -3.17 -2.24 8.02
N THR A 12 -4.04 -2.28 9.03
CA THR A 12 -3.83 -1.59 10.30
C THR A 12 -2.70 -2.22 11.11
N LYS A 13 -2.64 -3.56 11.19
CA LYS A 13 -1.53 -4.28 11.81
C LYS A 13 -0.19 -3.96 11.13
N HIS A 14 -0.17 -3.96 9.79
CA HIS A 14 1.00 -3.58 9.01
C HIS A 14 1.46 -2.15 9.34
N ARG A 15 0.56 -1.17 9.28
CA ARG A 15 0.87 0.24 9.55
C ARG A 15 1.44 0.44 10.95
N HIS A 16 0.86 -0.17 11.98
CA HIS A 16 1.40 -0.08 13.34
C HIS A 16 2.80 -0.70 13.47
N ARG A 17 3.08 -1.80 12.77
CA ARG A 17 4.42 -2.40 12.75
C ARG A 17 5.45 -1.47 12.10
N VAL A 18 5.08 -0.82 10.99
CA VAL A 18 5.93 0.19 10.33
C VAL A 18 6.22 1.35 11.27
N ILE A 19 5.19 1.91 11.92
CA ILE A 19 5.35 3.02 12.87
C ILE A 19 6.26 2.63 14.05
N LYS A 20 6.09 1.42 14.61
CA LYS A 20 6.94 0.91 15.70
C LYS A 20 8.41 0.83 15.28
N ASN A 21 8.68 0.25 14.10
CA ASN A 21 10.04 0.14 13.59
C ASN A 21 10.64 1.51 13.25
N ALA A 22 9.86 2.40 12.63
CA ALA A 22 10.26 3.76 12.30
C ALA A 22 10.59 4.59 13.56
N SER A 23 9.86 4.37 14.65
CA SER A 23 10.18 4.99 15.95
C SER A 23 11.55 4.55 16.47
N HIS A 24 11.90 3.27 16.30
CA HIS A 24 13.21 2.76 16.70
C HIS A 24 14.34 3.37 15.86
N MET A 25 14.06 3.72 14.60
CA MET A 25 15.01 4.33 13.67
C MET A 25 15.03 5.88 13.71
N GLY A 26 14.24 6.52 14.58
CA GLY A 26 14.20 7.99 14.70
C GLY A 26 13.40 8.72 13.61
N ILE A 27 12.63 8.02 12.78
CA ILE A 27 11.82 8.59 11.69
C ILE A 27 10.30 8.46 11.94
N PHE A 28 9.88 8.47 13.21
CA PHE A 28 8.49 8.27 13.63
C PHE A 28 7.48 9.14 12.87
N PHE A 29 7.71 10.45 12.81
CA PHE A 29 6.79 11.39 12.15
C PHE A 29 6.63 11.15 10.65
N HIS A 30 7.69 10.65 9.99
CA HIS A 30 7.63 10.27 8.59
C HIS A 30 6.69 9.07 8.39
N ALA A 31 6.81 8.05 9.24
CA ALA A 31 6.01 6.84 9.16
C ALA A 31 4.52 7.03 9.50
N LEU A 32 4.12 8.11 10.18
CA LEU A 32 2.71 8.39 10.46
C LEU A 32 1.88 8.54 9.17
N LYS A 33 2.49 9.03 8.09
CA LYS A 33 1.86 9.21 6.77
C LYS A 33 1.97 7.98 5.88
N HIS A 34 2.58 6.90 6.36
CA HIS A 34 2.72 5.66 5.61
C HIS A 34 1.34 5.04 5.32
N ASP A 35 1.13 4.66 4.06
CA ASP A 35 -0.02 3.88 3.60
C ASP A 35 -1.43 4.45 3.92
N LEU A 36 -1.57 5.75 4.14
CA LEU A 36 -2.86 6.32 4.52
C LEU A 36 -3.93 6.17 3.42
N THR A 37 -3.54 6.09 2.15
CA THR A 37 -4.51 5.91 1.07
C THR A 37 -5.16 4.53 1.05
N LYS A 38 -4.57 3.52 1.71
CA LYS A 38 -5.14 2.16 1.81
C LYS A 38 -6.50 2.13 2.52
N TYR A 39 -6.81 3.16 3.31
CA TYR A 39 -8.09 3.34 3.99
C TYR A 39 -9.12 4.09 3.12
N GLY A 40 -8.70 4.69 2.01
CA GLY A 40 -9.57 5.44 1.11
C GLY A 40 -10.42 4.53 0.22
N PHE A 41 -11.54 5.07 -0.28
CA PHE A 41 -12.52 4.33 -1.06
C PHE A 41 -11.91 3.57 -2.25
N THR A 42 -11.04 4.22 -3.03
CA THR A 42 -10.43 3.63 -4.23
C THR A 42 -9.61 2.37 -3.96
N GLU A 43 -8.84 2.37 -2.88
CA GLU A 43 -7.94 1.26 -2.53
C GLU A 43 -8.64 0.22 -1.65
N PHE A 44 -9.40 0.65 -0.64
CA PHE A 44 -9.93 -0.23 0.39
C PHE A 44 -10.96 -1.23 -0.16
N PHE A 45 -11.94 -0.76 -0.94
CA PHE A 45 -13.00 -1.63 -1.47
C PHE A 45 -12.47 -2.58 -2.53
N THR A 46 -11.57 -2.09 -3.39
CA THR A 46 -10.93 -2.93 -4.41
C THR A 46 -10.03 -3.98 -3.75
N SER A 47 -9.18 -3.58 -2.80
CA SER A 47 -8.28 -4.51 -2.11
C SER A 47 -9.01 -5.52 -1.22
N SER A 48 -10.14 -5.14 -0.62
CA SER A 48 -10.97 -6.08 0.14
C SER A 48 -11.69 -7.10 -0.76
N LYS A 49 -12.05 -6.71 -2.00
CA LYS A 49 -12.60 -7.62 -3.01
C LYS A 49 -11.58 -8.68 -3.44
N TYR A 50 -10.32 -8.29 -3.63
CA TYR A 50 -9.22 -9.17 -4.05
C TYR A 50 -8.43 -9.77 -2.87
N TYR A 51 -8.96 -9.66 -1.65
CA TYR A 51 -8.31 -10.22 -0.47
C TYR A 51 -8.50 -11.74 -0.42
N ILE A 52 -7.40 -12.49 -0.52
CA ILE A 52 -7.37 -13.96 -0.39
C ILE A 52 -6.73 -14.40 0.93
N GLY A 53 -5.83 -13.57 1.49
CA GLY A 53 -5.18 -13.82 2.78
C GLY A 53 -3.81 -14.48 2.69
N ASP A 54 -3.43 -15.01 1.52
CA ASP A 54 -2.12 -15.62 1.28
C ASP A 54 -1.10 -14.60 0.73
N HIS A 55 -1.54 -13.75 -0.21
CA HIS A 55 -0.71 -12.72 -0.84
C HIS A 55 -1.41 -11.36 -0.91
N SER A 56 -0.67 -10.37 -1.42
CA SER A 56 -1.16 -8.99 -1.57
C SER A 56 -2.39 -8.93 -2.49
N PRO A 57 -3.47 -8.23 -2.10
CA PRO A 57 -4.62 -8.02 -2.97
C PRO A 57 -4.28 -7.33 -4.30
N VAL A 58 -3.18 -6.58 -4.36
CA VAL A 58 -2.66 -6.00 -5.59
C VAL A 58 -2.19 -7.08 -6.57
N TYR A 59 -1.53 -8.12 -6.07
CA TYR A 59 -1.08 -9.24 -6.92
C TYR A 59 -2.29 -9.99 -7.48
N GLU A 60 -3.28 -10.24 -6.63
CA GLU A 60 -4.51 -10.88 -7.06
C GLU A 60 -5.29 -10.05 -8.09
N GLU A 61 -5.40 -8.73 -7.87
CA GLU A 61 -6.01 -7.81 -8.84
C GLU A 61 -5.27 -7.85 -10.19
N ARG A 62 -3.94 -7.95 -10.18
CA ARG A 62 -3.15 -8.08 -11.42
C ARG A 62 -3.45 -9.38 -12.13
N LEU A 63 -3.48 -10.50 -11.43
CA LEU A 63 -3.81 -11.79 -12.02
C LEU A 63 -5.21 -11.80 -12.65
N SER A 64 -6.18 -11.16 -12.01
CA SER A 64 -7.55 -11.10 -12.52
C SER A 64 -7.73 -10.13 -13.68
N ASN A 65 -6.85 -9.13 -13.84
CA ASN A 65 -7.03 -8.01 -14.77
C ASN A 65 -5.85 -7.87 -15.75
N ASN A 66 -5.40 -8.97 -16.38
CA ASN A 66 -4.34 -8.94 -17.40
C ASN A 66 -3.08 -8.17 -16.95
N TYR A 67 -2.62 -8.45 -15.73
CA TYR A 67 -1.47 -7.82 -15.06
C TYR A 67 -1.62 -6.33 -14.72
N PHE A 68 -2.82 -5.77 -14.78
CA PHE A 68 -3.12 -4.40 -14.36
C PHE A 68 -3.70 -4.33 -12.95
N SER A 69 -3.29 -3.34 -12.16
CA SER A 69 -3.90 -3.07 -10.85
C SER A 69 -4.17 -1.59 -10.66
N LYS A 70 -5.44 -1.26 -10.43
CA LYS A 70 -5.87 0.11 -10.13
C LYS A 70 -5.41 0.53 -8.73
N VAL A 71 -5.42 -0.40 -7.78
CA VAL A 71 -4.91 -0.16 -6.42
C VAL A 71 -3.45 0.24 -6.46
N CYS A 72 -2.60 -0.52 -7.17
CA CYS A 72 -1.18 -0.22 -7.31
C CYS A 72 -0.93 1.18 -7.90
N GLN A 73 -1.62 1.51 -9.00
CA GLN A 73 -1.48 2.81 -9.66
C GLN A 73 -1.91 3.97 -8.77
N HIS A 74 -2.99 3.79 -8.01
CA HIS A 74 -3.47 4.81 -7.09
C HIS A 74 -2.51 5.00 -5.91
N HIS A 75 -1.96 3.89 -5.39
CA HIS A 75 -1.13 3.81 -4.21
C HIS A 75 0.27 4.39 -4.40
N THR A 76 1.02 3.92 -5.41
CA THR A 76 2.42 4.32 -5.65
C THR A 76 2.55 5.83 -5.89
N LYS A 77 1.56 6.46 -6.53
CA LYS A 77 1.59 7.89 -6.85
C LYS A 77 1.21 8.82 -5.69
N ARG A 78 0.68 8.29 -4.59
CA ARG A 78 0.11 9.09 -3.48
C ARG A 78 0.77 8.88 -2.13
N ASN A 79 1.58 7.83 -1.98
CA ASN A 79 2.31 7.57 -0.74
C ASN A 79 3.81 7.74 -0.95
N LYS A 80 4.41 8.73 -0.28
CA LYS A 80 5.81 9.14 -0.45
C LYS A 80 6.84 8.23 0.26
N HIS A 81 6.50 6.95 0.44
CA HIS A 81 7.42 5.93 0.94
C HIS A 81 7.92 5.00 -0.18
N HIS A 82 7.31 5.09 -1.36
CA HIS A 82 7.82 4.48 -2.58
C HIS A 82 9.05 5.27 -3.04
N TRP A 83 10.12 4.54 -3.35
CA TRP A 83 11.41 5.13 -3.72
C TRP A 83 11.30 5.91 -5.04
N GLU A 84 10.36 5.53 -5.91
CA GLU A 84 10.04 6.20 -7.18
C GLU A 84 9.65 7.67 -7.00
N TYR A 85 9.18 8.07 -5.81
CA TYR A 85 8.88 9.48 -5.52
C TYR A 85 10.16 10.33 -5.40
N TRP A 86 11.28 9.70 -5.07
CA TRP A 86 12.55 10.35 -4.75
C TRP A 86 13.60 10.20 -5.84
N THR A 87 13.34 9.35 -6.84
CA THR A 87 14.21 9.13 -8.00
C THR A 87 13.59 9.72 -9.26
N ASP A 88 14.37 10.49 -10.01
CA ASP A 88 13.99 10.94 -11.35
C ASP A 88 14.70 10.08 -12.39
N PHE A 89 13.94 9.14 -12.96
CA PHE A 89 14.40 8.24 -14.02
C PHE A 89 14.82 8.97 -15.29
N PHE A 90 14.24 10.15 -15.57
CA PHE A 90 14.58 10.93 -16.75
C PHE A 90 15.81 11.80 -16.54
N ALA A 91 16.14 12.13 -15.29
CA ALA A 91 17.34 12.90 -14.95
C ALA A 91 18.59 12.04 -14.66
N GLY A 92 18.48 10.70 -14.73
CA GLY A 92 19.61 9.79 -14.50
C GLY A 92 20.18 9.83 -13.07
N ARG A 93 19.41 10.33 -12.10
CA ARG A 93 19.81 10.38 -10.68
C ARG A 93 19.11 9.25 -9.93
N ILE A 94 19.89 8.25 -9.54
CA ILE A 94 19.51 7.21 -8.58
C ILE A 94 20.15 7.58 -7.24
#